data_AF-A0A9P8ITK0-F1
#
_entry.id   AF-A0A9P8ITK0-F1
#
_cell.length_a   1.000
_cell.length_b   1.000
_cell.length_c   1.000
_cell.angle_alpha   90.00
_cell.angle_beta   90.00
_cell.angle_gamma   90.00
#
_symmetry.space_group_name_H-M   'P 1'
#
loop_
_entity.id
_entity.type
_entity.pdbx_description
1 polymer ?
#
loop_
_entity_poly.entity_id
_entity_poly.type
_entity_poly.pdbx_seq_one_letter_code
_entity_poly.pdbx_strand_id
1 'polypeptide(L)'
;MTGQRLCSGDKSDAEYVEGYSDEEDPQPGEVCMGKFSTSNGARIFTDGLATCVRVAVTGRYPNGRFNGDDRFLAHVAESKHKAALQGLIDAVERAKGNGMQVVEVVVLILAGGSTDSEQDKFNDEVIERVQNAVGMQPNVVEHTENYKMSVEANKRINYAPE
;
A
#
# COMPACT_ATOMS: atom_id res chain seq x y z
N MET A 1 -24.11 1.97 -17.50
CA MET A 1 -23.54 0.69 -17.99
C MET A 1 -22.14 0.96 -18.50
N THR A 2 -21.18 0.17 -18.02
CA THR A 2 -19.86 -0.17 -18.59
C THR A 2 -18.90 0.95 -18.97
N GLY A 3 -17.79 1.04 -18.23
CA GLY A 3 -16.58 1.73 -18.65
C GLY A 3 -15.47 1.70 -17.61
N GLN A 4 -14.95 0.52 -17.25
CA GLN A 4 -13.60 0.42 -16.66
C GLN A 4 -12.62 1.02 -17.68
N ARG A 5 -11.81 2.03 -17.29
CA ARG A 5 -10.71 2.47 -18.15
C ARG A 5 -9.41 2.69 -17.39
N LEU A 6 -8.40 2.03 -17.95
CA LEU A 6 -7.04 1.81 -17.51
C LEU A 6 -6.23 3.11 -17.52
N CYS A 7 -5.28 3.21 -16.59
CA CYS A 7 -4.21 4.21 -16.61
C CYS A 7 -3.31 3.96 -17.82
N SER A 8 -3.62 4.57 -18.97
CA SER A 8 -2.74 4.60 -20.13
C SER A 8 -2.10 5.98 -20.21
N GLY A 9 -0.81 6.07 -19.92
CA GLY A 9 0.02 7.17 -20.42
C GLY A 9 0.60 6.75 -21.77
N ASP A 10 0.37 7.53 -22.83
CA ASP A 10 1.39 8.47 -23.32
C ASP A 10 0.91 9.23 -24.59
N LYS A 11 1.21 10.54 -24.60
CA LYS A 11 1.50 11.49 -25.69
C LYS A 11 0.75 11.34 -27.03
N SER A 12 -0.07 12.33 -27.38
CA SER A 12 0.33 13.49 -28.22
C SER A 12 -0.90 14.21 -28.82
N ASP A 13 -0.77 15.54 -28.88
CA ASP A 13 -1.49 16.48 -29.74
C ASP A 13 -2.85 17.04 -29.31
N ALA A 14 -2.82 18.35 -29.07
CA ALA A 14 -3.85 19.37 -29.25
C ALA A 14 -5.23 19.14 -28.59
N GLU A 15 -5.54 19.93 -27.57
CA GLU A 15 -6.38 21.14 -27.69
C GLU A 15 -6.61 21.73 -26.30
N TYR A 16 -6.58 23.06 -26.23
CA TYR A 16 -6.83 23.83 -25.01
C TYR A 16 -8.30 23.63 -24.58
N VAL A 17 -8.51 22.84 -23.53
CA VAL A 17 -9.79 22.75 -22.84
C VAL A 17 -9.59 23.41 -21.48
N GLU A 18 -10.22 24.57 -21.27
CA GLU A 18 -10.42 25.12 -19.94
C GLU A 18 -11.30 24.15 -19.15
N GLY A 19 -10.65 23.34 -18.32
CA GLY A 19 -11.28 22.54 -17.29
C GLY A 19 -10.33 22.57 -16.10
N TYR A 20 -10.60 23.45 -15.15
CA TYR A 20 -10.08 23.32 -13.80
C TYR A 20 -10.59 21.98 -13.25
N SER A 21 -9.77 20.94 -13.42
CA SER A 21 -9.87 19.70 -12.66
C SER A 21 -8.82 19.85 -11.57
N ASP A 22 -9.29 20.13 -10.37
CA ASP A 22 -8.53 20.23 -9.11
C ASP A 22 -8.00 18.83 -8.68
N GLU A 23 -7.48 18.06 -9.63
CA GLU A 23 -6.73 16.83 -9.34
C GLU A 23 -5.28 17.27 -9.08
N GLU A 24 -5.03 17.72 -7.85
CA GLU A 24 -3.68 18.00 -7.37
C GLU A 24 -2.78 16.81 -7.70
N ASP A 25 -1.62 17.09 -8.32
CA ASP A 25 -0.61 16.06 -8.54
C ASP A 25 -0.32 15.35 -7.20
N PRO A 26 -0.27 14.01 -7.17
CA PRO A 26 -0.08 13.27 -5.93
C PRO A 26 1.17 13.77 -5.22
N GLN A 27 1.03 14.02 -3.93
CA GLN A 27 2.12 14.60 -3.15
C GLN A 27 3.33 13.65 -3.17
N PRO A 28 4.57 14.16 -3.11
CA PRO A 28 5.74 13.31 -3.06
C PRO A 28 5.64 12.23 -1.95
N GLY A 29 5.65 10.95 -2.35
CA GLY A 29 5.54 9.80 -1.45
C GLY A 29 4.11 9.32 -1.20
N GLU A 30 3.09 9.95 -1.78
CA GLU A 30 1.71 9.48 -1.70
C GLU A 30 1.51 8.18 -2.50
N VAL A 31 0.74 7.26 -1.92
CA VAL A 31 0.39 5.96 -2.49
C VAL A 31 -1.11 5.90 -2.65
N CYS A 32 -1.58 6.29 -3.83
CA CYS A 32 -3.01 6.29 -4.13
C CYS A 32 -3.59 4.86 -4.12
N MET A 33 -4.91 4.79 -3.98
CA MET A 33 -5.67 3.54 -4.03
C MET A 33 -5.35 2.72 -5.28
N GLY A 34 -5.16 1.41 -5.10
CA GLY A 34 -4.81 0.48 -6.18
C GLY A 34 -3.35 0.54 -6.61
N LYS A 35 -2.49 1.23 -5.85
CA LYS A 35 -1.05 1.32 -6.08
C LYS A 35 -0.26 0.76 -4.89
N PHE A 36 1.01 0.49 -5.16
CA PHE A 36 2.02 0.29 -4.13
C PHE A 36 3.21 1.19 -4.43
N SER A 37 3.99 1.49 -3.40
CA SER A 37 5.24 2.22 -3.54
C SER A 37 6.29 1.66 -2.60
N THR A 38 7.55 1.91 -2.94
CA THR A 38 8.72 1.55 -2.14
C THR A 38 9.58 2.78 -1.94
N SER A 39 10.40 2.76 -0.88
CA SER A 39 11.34 3.85 -0.64
C SER A 39 12.59 3.41 0.10
N ASN A 40 13.67 4.10 -0.22
CA ASN A 40 14.92 4.13 0.52
C ASN A 40 15.21 5.58 0.96
N GLY A 41 14.80 5.91 2.19
CA GLY A 41 15.08 7.15 2.89
C GLY A 41 13.91 8.13 3.00
N ALA A 42 12.95 8.10 2.07
CA ALA A 42 11.83 9.03 2.06
C ALA A 42 10.60 8.45 2.79
N ARG A 43 9.75 9.36 3.27
CA ARG A 43 8.42 9.02 3.76
C ARG A 43 7.54 8.58 2.60
N ILE A 44 6.75 7.53 2.79
CA ILE A 44 5.65 7.15 1.92
C ILE A 44 4.36 7.08 2.73
N PHE A 45 3.25 7.50 2.15
CA PHE A 45 1.99 7.60 2.88
C PHE A 45 0.78 7.37 1.98
N THR A 46 -0.35 7.05 2.60
CA THR A 46 -1.66 7.02 1.96
C THR A 46 -2.67 7.57 2.93
N ASP A 47 -3.64 8.27 2.38
CA ASP A 47 -4.87 8.69 3.02
C ASP A 47 -6.02 7.76 2.60
N GLY A 48 -7.23 8.03 3.10
CA GLY A 48 -8.45 7.68 2.38
C GLY A 48 -9.43 6.74 3.08
N LEU A 49 -10.27 6.13 2.24
CA LEU A 49 -11.58 5.57 2.57
C LEU A 49 -11.56 4.39 3.57
N ALA A 50 -12.63 4.30 4.36
CA ALA A 50 -12.89 3.28 5.38
C ALA A 50 -12.93 1.83 4.83
N THR A 51 -13.15 1.61 3.53
CA THR A 51 -13.34 0.25 2.99
C THR A 51 -12.06 -0.41 2.45
N CYS A 52 -10.92 0.26 2.54
CA CYS A 52 -9.68 -0.20 1.93
C CYS A 52 -8.75 -0.90 2.92
N VAL A 53 -7.98 -1.86 2.42
CA VAL A 53 -6.88 -2.52 3.15
C VAL A 53 -5.57 -1.79 2.86
N ARG A 54 -4.77 -1.53 3.88
CA ARG A 54 -3.44 -0.92 3.73
C ARG A 54 -2.39 -1.81 4.34
N VAL A 55 -1.31 -2.03 3.61
CA VAL A 55 -0.21 -2.90 4.03
C VAL A 55 1.06 -2.08 4.06
N ALA A 56 1.67 -1.96 5.23
CA ALA A 56 2.96 -1.34 5.43
C ALA A 56 3.98 -2.39 5.90
N VAL A 57 5.16 -2.39 5.28
CA VAL A 57 6.29 -3.25 5.70
C VAL A 57 7.53 -2.38 5.83
N THR A 58 8.30 -2.60 6.88
CA THR A 58 9.61 -1.96 7.07
C THR A 58 10.69 -3.00 7.29
N GLY A 59 11.90 -2.64 6.86
CA GLY A 59 13.04 -3.53 6.94
C GLY A 59 14.35 -2.84 7.28
N ARG A 60 15.38 -3.67 7.42
CA ARG A 60 16.77 -3.24 7.57
C ARG A 60 17.70 -4.19 6.84
N TYR A 61 18.78 -3.65 6.27
CA TYR A 61 19.87 -4.45 5.73
C TYR A 61 20.98 -4.55 6.80
N PRO A 62 21.11 -5.70 7.50
CA PRO A 62 22.19 -5.88 8.46
C PRO A 62 23.53 -5.78 7.74
N ASN A 63 24.49 -5.10 8.37
CA ASN A 63 25.86 -4.93 7.89
C ASN A 63 26.05 -3.98 6.68
N GLY A 64 25.03 -3.24 6.27
CA GLY A 64 25.15 -2.15 5.28
C GLY A 64 25.62 -2.58 3.89
N ARG A 65 25.63 -3.89 3.59
CA ARG A 65 26.11 -4.44 2.31
C ARG A 65 25.21 -4.08 1.13
N PHE A 66 23.95 -3.76 1.40
CA PHE A 66 22.97 -3.31 0.44
C PHE A 66 22.26 -2.07 0.98
N ASN A 67 21.99 -1.13 0.09
CA ASN A 67 21.21 0.07 0.36
C ASN A 67 20.00 0.08 -0.58
N GLY A 68 19.14 -0.93 -0.44
CA GLY A 68 17.92 -1.08 -1.22
C GLY A 68 16.71 -0.49 -0.51
N ASP A 69 15.55 -0.59 -1.14
CA ASP A 69 14.29 -0.20 -0.51
C ASP A 69 14.06 -0.97 0.79
N ASP A 70 13.58 -0.25 1.79
CA ASP A 70 13.33 -0.76 3.13
C ASP A 70 12.03 -0.22 3.77
N ARG A 71 11.21 0.46 2.97
CA ARG A 71 9.85 0.90 3.27
C ARG A 71 8.97 0.49 2.11
N PHE A 72 7.86 -0.17 2.41
CA PHE A 72 6.90 -0.65 1.42
C PHE A 72 5.50 -0.28 1.91
N LEU A 73 4.68 0.25 1.01
CA LEU A 73 3.30 0.62 1.32
C LEU A 73 2.41 0.28 0.13
N ALA A 74 1.30 -0.41 0.38
CA ALA A 74 0.26 -0.65 -0.60
C ALA A 74 -1.09 -0.20 -0.08
N HIS A 75 -1.88 0.37 -0.98
CA HIS A 75 -3.26 0.75 -0.73
C HIS A 75 -4.17 -0.10 -1.64
N VAL A 76 -4.91 -1.03 -1.04
CA VAL A 76 -5.65 -2.07 -1.75
C VAL A 76 -7.14 -1.93 -1.45
N ALA A 77 -7.92 -1.50 -2.44
CA ALA A 77 -9.38 -1.54 -2.33
C ALA A 77 -9.94 -2.79 -3.02
N GLU A 78 -10.63 -3.64 -2.27
CA GLU A 78 -11.35 -4.82 -2.79
C GLU A 78 -10.47 -5.82 -3.61
N SER A 79 -11.15 -6.85 -4.12
CA SER A 79 -10.57 -7.90 -4.97
C SER A 79 -10.00 -7.40 -6.31
N LYS A 80 -10.29 -6.16 -6.73
CA LYS A 80 -9.86 -5.59 -8.01
C LYS A 80 -8.41 -5.11 -8.00
N HIS A 81 -7.83 -4.84 -6.82
CA HIS A 81 -6.49 -4.27 -6.69
C HIS A 81 -5.41 -5.29 -6.27
N LYS A 82 -5.62 -6.58 -6.58
CA LYS A 82 -4.64 -7.66 -6.31
C LYS A 82 -3.23 -7.38 -6.89
N ALA A 83 -3.13 -6.58 -7.96
CA ALA A 83 -1.86 -6.19 -8.54
C ALA A 83 -1.01 -5.30 -7.60
N ALA A 84 -1.64 -4.42 -6.82
CA ALA A 84 -0.93 -3.58 -5.84
C ALA A 84 -0.34 -4.44 -4.72
N LEU A 85 -1.14 -5.37 -4.19
CA LEU A 85 -0.68 -6.33 -3.18
C LEU A 85 0.46 -7.20 -3.72
N GLN A 86 0.31 -7.74 -4.94
CA GLN A 86 1.36 -8.57 -5.55
C GLN A 86 2.64 -7.76 -5.77
N GLY A 87 2.54 -6.52 -6.24
CA GLY A 87 3.70 -5.64 -6.41
C GLY A 87 4.45 -5.38 -5.11
N LEU A 88 3.73 -5.17 -4.00
CA LEU A 88 4.35 -5.06 -2.67
C LEU A 88 5.05 -6.37 -2.27
N ILE A 89 4.39 -7.52 -2.45
CA ILE A 89 4.97 -8.83 -2.11
C ILE A 89 6.24 -9.08 -2.91
N ASP A 90 6.21 -8.90 -4.23
CA ASP A 90 7.37 -9.10 -5.11
C ASP A 90 8.54 -8.18 -4.73
N ALA A 91 8.23 -6.94 -4.35
CA ALA A 91 9.24 -5.97 -3.91
C ALA A 91 9.88 -6.38 -2.57
N VAL A 92 9.08 -6.82 -1.60
CA VAL A 92 9.56 -7.32 -0.31
C VAL A 92 10.41 -8.57 -0.49
N GLU A 93 9.97 -9.54 -1.30
CA GLU A 93 10.71 -10.77 -1.58
C GLU A 93 12.05 -10.48 -2.26
N ARG A 94 12.07 -9.55 -3.23
CA ARG A 94 13.31 -9.11 -3.88
C ARG A 94 14.27 -8.46 -2.88
N ALA A 95 13.76 -7.58 -2.01
CA ALA A 95 14.54 -6.95 -0.96
C ALA A 95 15.12 -7.98 0.02
N LYS A 96 14.32 -8.97 0.43
CA LYS A 96 14.77 -10.11 1.24
C LYS A 96 15.85 -10.93 0.54
N GLY A 97 15.70 -11.20 -0.75
CA GLY A 97 16.73 -11.85 -1.58
C GLY A 97 18.06 -11.08 -1.61
N ASN A 98 17.99 -9.75 -1.49
CA ASN A 98 19.15 -8.86 -1.34
C ASN A 98 19.60 -8.68 0.13
N GLY A 99 19.10 -9.49 1.06
CA GLY A 99 19.52 -9.50 2.46
C GLY A 99 18.75 -8.55 3.38
N MET A 100 17.61 -8.00 2.96
CA MET A 100 16.73 -7.27 3.87
C MET A 100 16.15 -8.20 4.92
N GLN A 101 16.21 -7.80 6.18
CA GLN A 101 15.42 -8.36 7.27
C GLN A 101 14.17 -7.51 7.47
N VAL A 102 12.99 -8.12 7.43
CA VAL A 102 11.74 -7.45 7.81
C VAL A 102 11.79 -7.16 9.32
N VAL A 103 11.41 -5.94 9.69
CA VAL A 103 11.41 -5.43 11.07
C VAL A 103 9.98 -5.33 11.60
N GLU A 104 9.07 -4.78 10.80
CA GLU A 104 7.68 -4.57 11.18
C GLU A 104 6.77 -4.74 9.96
N VAL A 105 5.57 -5.26 10.19
CA VAL A 105 4.50 -5.35 9.20
C VAL A 105 3.17 -5.02 9.86
N VAL A 106 2.44 -4.08 9.28
CA VAL A 106 1.11 -3.66 9.73
C VAL A 106 0.13 -3.81 8.58
N VAL A 107 -1.03 -4.42 8.88
CA VAL A 107 -2.14 -4.56 7.94
C VAL A 107 -3.35 -3.87 8.56
N LEU A 108 -3.79 -2.76 7.98
CA LEU A 108 -5.05 -2.12 8.34
C LEU A 108 -6.18 -2.73 7.53
N ILE A 109 -7.19 -3.26 8.20
CA ILE A 109 -8.38 -3.87 7.57
C ILE A 109 -9.66 -3.20 8.06
N LEU A 110 -10.70 -3.22 7.22
CA LEU A 110 -12.04 -2.84 7.67
C LEU A 110 -12.52 -3.87 8.71
N ALA A 111 -13.01 -3.41 9.86
CA ALA A 111 -13.53 -4.25 10.93
C ALA A 111 -14.72 -5.11 10.44
N GLY A 112 -14.73 -6.38 10.79
CA GLY A 112 -15.81 -7.32 10.46
C GLY A 112 -17.09 -6.97 11.21
N GLY A 113 -17.91 -6.09 10.63
CA GLY A 113 -19.18 -5.62 11.22
C GLY A 113 -20.37 -5.70 10.28
N SER A 114 -20.16 -6.02 9.01
CA SER A 114 -21.25 -6.26 8.06
C SER A 114 -21.40 -7.77 7.84
N THR A 115 -22.60 -8.21 7.52
CA THR A 115 -22.94 -9.57 7.10
C THR A 115 -22.25 -10.02 5.79
N ASP A 116 -21.14 -9.37 5.41
CA ASP A 116 -20.47 -9.50 4.14
C ASP A 116 -19.27 -10.46 4.24
N SER A 117 -19.57 -11.74 4.04
CA SER A 117 -18.56 -12.80 4.03
C SER A 117 -17.47 -12.64 2.96
N GLU A 118 -17.65 -11.73 1.99
CA GLU A 118 -16.65 -11.48 0.95
C GLU A 118 -15.53 -10.56 1.45
N GLN A 119 -15.87 -9.57 2.28
CA GLN A 119 -14.88 -8.67 2.87
C GLN A 119 -13.98 -9.41 3.87
N ASP A 120 -14.56 -10.26 4.73
CA ASP A 120 -13.79 -11.05 5.70
C ASP A 120 -12.82 -11.99 4.98
N LYS A 121 -13.29 -12.69 3.94
CA LYS A 121 -12.41 -13.54 3.10
C LYS A 121 -11.31 -12.74 2.42
N PHE A 122 -11.60 -11.51 1.98
CA PHE A 122 -10.60 -10.65 1.39
C PHE A 122 -9.56 -10.20 2.41
N ASN A 123 -9.98 -9.79 3.61
CA ASN A 123 -9.08 -9.45 4.72
C ASN A 123 -8.17 -10.64 5.06
N ASP A 124 -8.73 -11.84 5.20
CA ASP A 124 -8.00 -13.08 5.47
C ASP A 124 -7.00 -13.41 4.36
N GLU A 125 -7.41 -13.29 3.08
CA GLU A 125 -6.52 -13.50 1.93
C GLU A 125 -5.32 -12.54 1.98
N VAL A 126 -5.55 -11.27 2.29
CA VAL A 126 -4.46 -10.28 2.37
C VAL A 126 -3.53 -10.61 3.52
N ILE A 127 -4.06 -10.89 4.72
CA ILE A 127 -3.27 -11.22 5.91
C ILE A 127 -2.39 -12.45 5.64
N GLU A 128 -2.97 -13.52 5.11
CA GLU A 128 -2.26 -14.77 4.82
C GLU A 128 -1.13 -14.55 3.80
N ARG A 129 -1.42 -13.86 2.70
CA ARG A 129 -0.43 -13.61 1.64
C ARG A 129 0.71 -12.73 2.13
N VAL A 130 0.40 -11.68 2.90
CA VAL A 130 1.42 -10.81 3.50
C VAL A 130 2.26 -11.61 4.48
N GLN A 131 1.65 -12.37 5.40
CA GLN A 131 2.34 -13.20 6.38
C GLN A 131 3.31 -14.18 5.72
N ASN A 132 2.87 -14.86 4.65
CA ASN A 132 3.70 -15.81 3.91
C ASN A 132 4.89 -15.11 3.22
N ALA A 133 4.66 -13.97 2.58
CA ALA A 133 5.70 -13.22 1.89
C ALA A 133 6.75 -12.65 2.86
N VAL A 134 6.30 -12.05 3.97
CA VAL A 134 7.20 -11.42 4.96
C VAL A 134 7.88 -12.46 5.84
N GLY A 135 7.22 -13.58 6.16
CA GLY A 135 7.69 -14.61 7.08
C GLY A 135 7.59 -14.19 8.56
N MET A 136 6.65 -13.30 8.87
CA MET A 136 6.40 -12.71 10.19
C MET A 136 4.89 -12.50 10.36
N GLN A 137 4.38 -12.65 11.59
CA GLN A 137 2.98 -12.35 11.90
C GLN A 137 2.70 -10.84 11.73
N PRO A 138 1.74 -10.43 10.88
CA PRO A 138 1.34 -9.03 10.79
C PRO A 138 0.69 -8.52 12.07
N ASN A 139 0.97 -7.26 12.42
CA ASN A 139 0.12 -6.52 13.34
C ASN A 139 -1.15 -6.08 12.59
N VAL A 140 -2.25 -6.78 12.82
CA VAL A 140 -3.54 -6.49 12.17
C VAL A 140 -4.29 -5.46 13.00
N VAL A 141 -4.71 -4.38 12.35
CA VAL A 141 -5.45 -3.28 12.98
C VAL A 141 -6.77 -3.11 12.24
N GLU A 142 -7.86 -3.29 12.96
CA GLU A 142 -9.21 -3.09 12.45
C GLU A 142 -9.62 -1.62 12.56
N HIS A 143 -10.38 -1.13 11.59
CA HIS A 143 -10.95 0.23 11.60
C HIS A 143 -12.38 0.27 11.07
N THR A 144 -13.13 1.31 11.46
CA THR A 144 -14.51 1.56 11.01
C THR A 144 -14.71 2.94 10.39
N GLU A 145 -13.66 3.74 10.34
CA GLU A 145 -13.64 5.14 9.88
C GLU A 145 -12.46 5.35 8.92
N ASN A 146 -12.33 6.52 8.32
CA ASN A 146 -11.21 6.78 7.42
C ASN A 146 -9.90 6.81 8.20
N TYR A 147 -8.90 6.09 7.70
CA TYR A 147 -7.59 5.96 8.32
C TYR A 147 -6.51 6.34 7.32
N LYS A 148 -5.57 7.17 7.78
CA LYS A 148 -4.30 7.39 7.10
C LYS A 148 -3.25 6.41 7.60
N MET A 149 -2.32 6.06 6.72
CA MET A 149 -1.15 5.25 7.05
C MET A 149 0.10 5.85 6.41
N SER A 150 1.21 5.80 7.12
CA SER A 150 2.50 6.23 6.58
C SER A 150 3.64 5.41 7.13
N VAL A 151 4.70 5.32 6.33
CA VAL A 151 5.99 4.80 6.73
C VAL A 151 6.96 5.97 6.68
N GLU A 152 7.37 6.43 7.86
CA GLU A 152 8.18 7.62 8.01
C GLU A 152 9.63 7.41 7.55
N ALA A 153 10.35 8.52 7.35
CA ALA A 153 11.79 8.47 7.00
C ALA A 153 12.63 7.73 8.07
N ASN A 154 12.19 7.71 9.33
CA ASN A 154 12.84 6.91 10.39
C ASN A 154 12.35 5.44 10.46
N LYS A 155 11.55 5.00 9.48
CA LYS A 155 10.95 3.65 9.37
C LYS A 155 9.87 3.33 10.39
N ARG A 156 9.36 4.32 11.12
CA ARG A 156 8.18 4.12 11.96
C ARG A 156 6.94 4.00 11.08
N ILE A 157 6.11 3.00 11.33
CA ILE A 157 4.77 2.92 10.74
C ILE A 157 3.82 3.74 11.64
N ASN A 158 3.16 4.74 11.05
CA ASN A 158 2.13 5.54 11.71
C ASN A 158 0.79 5.24 11.05
N TYR A 159 -0.25 5.09 11.85
CA TYR A 159 -1.64 5.00 11.40
C TYR A 159 -2.55 5.64 12.43
N ALA A 160 -3.56 6.36 11.96
CA ALA A 160 -4.52 7.05 12.81
C ALA A 160 -5.81 7.34 12.02
N PRO A 161 -6.93 7.56 12.72
CA PRO A 161 -8.10 8.19 12.12
C PRO A 161 -7.72 9.51 11.45
N GLU A 162 -8.42 9.84 10.36
CA GLU A 162 -8.33 11.14 9.70
C GLU A 162 -9.07 12.25 10.45
#